data_AF-A0A1R3K7Q2-F1
#
_entry.id   AF-A0A1R3K7Q2-F1
#
_cell.length_a   1.000
_cell.length_b   1.000
_cell.length_c   1.000
_cell.angle_alpha   90.00
_cell.angle_beta   90.00
_cell.angle_gamma   90.00
#
_symmetry.space_group_name_H-M   'P 1'
#
loop_
_entity.id
_entity.type
_entity.pdbx_description
1 polymer ?
#
loop_
_entity_poly.entity_id
_entity_poly.type
_entity_poly.pdbx_seq_one_letter_code
_entity_poly.pdbx_strand_id
1 'polypeptide(L)'
;MADHLTRLCQFIAEEKLSSSSSSVDLLLKLRSDESIKLGLEHFYLILQAGLDSIEPGSIPRFKSWSDSQILSLASLGSSISSVFRSLSVDQLEPIIVAVTRKLVEFTVRFLEKSDFSSDDLSLQV
;
A
#
# COMPACT_ATOMS: atom_id res chain seq x y z
N MET A 1 -17.46 -3.49 0.46
CA MET A 1 -16.39 -2.46 0.32
C MET A 1 -15.16 -2.82 1.15
N ALA A 2 -15.33 -3.18 2.43
CA ALA A 2 -14.29 -3.80 3.24
C ALA A 2 -13.88 -5.19 2.72
N ASP A 3 -14.81 -5.92 2.10
CA ASP A 3 -14.61 -7.30 1.64
C ASP A 3 -13.48 -7.46 0.60
N HIS A 4 -13.33 -6.47 -0.29
CA HIS A 4 -12.27 -6.48 -1.31
C HIS A 4 -10.88 -6.20 -0.71
N LEU A 5 -10.79 -5.33 0.30
CA LEU A 5 -9.52 -5.09 1.01
C LEU A 5 -9.13 -6.32 1.82
N THR A 6 -10.08 -6.98 2.49
CA THR A 6 -9.83 -8.25 3.18
C THR A 6 -9.33 -9.32 2.21
N ARG A 7 -9.96 -9.43 1.03
CA ARG A 7 -9.53 -10.37 -0.01
C ARG A 7 -8.13 -10.06 -0.52
N LEU A 8 -7.80 -8.78 -0.76
CA LEU A 8 -6.46 -8.36 -1.13
C LEU A 8 -5.43 -8.74 -0.06
N CYS A 9 -5.70 -8.44 1.21
CA CYS A 9 -4.81 -8.80 2.32
C CYS A 9 -4.57 -10.32 2.37
N GLN A 10 -5.62 -11.12 2.21
CA GLN A 10 -5.52 -12.57 2.17
C GLN A 10 -4.66 -13.05 1.00
N PHE A 11 -4.90 -12.53 -0.21
CA PHE A 11 -4.11 -12.86 -1.39
C PHE A 11 -2.62 -12.55 -1.20
N ILE A 12 -2.29 -11.36 -0.69
CA ILE A 12 -0.90 -10.95 -0.45
C ILE A 12 -0.24 -11.84 0.63
N ALA A 13 -0.99 -12.26 1.64
CA ALA A 13 -0.49 -13.20 2.66
C ALA A 13 -0.23 -14.60 2.07
N GLU A 14 -1.15 -15.11 1.23
CA GLU A 14 -1.01 -16.39 0.53
C GLU A 14 0.22 -16.40 -0.39
N GLU A 15 0.42 -15.33 -1.17
CA GLU A 15 1.57 -15.21 -2.06
C GLU A 15 2.89 -15.06 -1.29
N LYS A 16 2.89 -14.38 -0.13
CA LYS A 16 4.08 -14.30 0.74
C LYS A 16 4.50 -15.65 1.33
N LEU A 17 3.53 -16.51 1.66
CA LEU A 17 3.79 -17.84 2.20
C LEU A 17 4.13 -18.86 1.11
N SER A 18 3.74 -18.57 -0.13
CA SER A 18 3.99 -19.43 -1.29
C SER A 18 5.43 -19.28 -1.78
N SER A 19 6.33 -20.09 -1.23
CA SER A 19 7.75 -20.13 -1.59
C SER A 19 8.04 -20.61 -3.03
N SER A 20 7.02 -21.02 -3.79
CA SER A 20 7.16 -21.49 -5.18
C SER A 20 6.19 -20.82 -6.18
N SER A 21 5.51 -19.73 -5.81
CA SER A 21 4.60 -19.07 -6.75
C SER A 21 5.41 -18.47 -7.91
N SER A 22 5.20 -18.98 -9.12
CA SER A 22 5.88 -18.41 -10.29
C SER A 22 5.28 -17.03 -10.59
N SER A 23 6.09 -16.13 -11.15
CA SER A 23 5.62 -14.82 -11.63
C SER A 23 4.43 -14.94 -12.60
N VAL A 24 4.35 -16.05 -13.36
CA VAL A 24 3.24 -16.33 -14.27
C VAL A 24 1.97 -16.67 -13.51
N ASP A 25 2.06 -17.52 -12.48
CA ASP A 25 0.90 -17.90 -11.66
C ASP A 25 0.33 -16.68 -10.92
N LEU A 26 1.21 -15.83 -10.39
CA LEU A 26 0.84 -14.56 -9.75
C LEU A 26 0.02 -13.67 -10.70
N LEU A 27 0.53 -13.47 -11.93
CA LEU A 27 -0.16 -12.67 -12.95
C LEU A 27 -1.48 -13.30 -13.40
N LEU A 28 -1.55 -14.62 -13.50
CA LEU A 28 -2.79 -15.33 -13.84
C LEU A 28 -3.85 -15.15 -12.75
N LYS A 29 -3.47 -15.29 -11.47
CA LYS A 29 -4.38 -15.07 -10.34
C LYS A 29 -4.90 -13.63 -10.32
N LEU A 30 -4.02 -12.66 -10.52
CA LEU A 30 -4.37 -11.24 -10.60
C LEU A 30 -5.35 -10.94 -11.72
N ARG A 31 -5.08 -11.45 -12.93
CA ARG A 31 -5.95 -11.23 -14.08
C ARG A 31 -7.32 -11.86 -13.90
N SER A 32 -7.39 -12.98 -13.20
CA SER A 32 -8.61 -13.79 -13.04
C SER A 32 -9.48 -13.36 -11.86
N ASP A 33 -8.93 -12.68 -10.87
CA ASP A 33 -9.64 -12.28 -9.64
C ASP A 33 -9.87 -10.76 -9.62
N GLU A 34 -11.02 -10.34 -10.10
CA GLU A 34 -11.46 -8.94 -10.07
C GLU A 34 -11.56 -8.36 -8.66
N SER A 35 -11.78 -9.20 -7.64
CA SER A 35 -11.86 -8.73 -6.25
C SER A 35 -10.52 -8.22 -5.74
N ILE A 36 -9.41 -8.83 -6.20
CA ILE A 36 -8.05 -8.35 -5.90
C ILE A 36 -7.81 -7.00 -6.56
N LYS A 37 -8.23 -6.82 -7.82
CA LYS A 37 -8.10 -5.54 -8.53
C LYS A 37 -8.89 -4.43 -7.84
N LEU A 38 -10.15 -4.70 -7.48
CA LEU A 38 -10.97 -3.77 -6.69
C LEU A 38 -10.35 -3.47 -5.32
N GLY A 39 -9.71 -4.46 -4.68
CA GLY A 39 -8.95 -4.26 -3.45
C GLY A 39 -7.77 -3.31 -3.65
N LEU A 40 -7.02 -3.45 -4.76
CA LEU A 40 -5.92 -2.55 -5.11
C LEU A 40 -6.42 -1.14 -5.43
N GLU A 41 -7.56 -1.01 -6.13
CA GLU A 41 -8.21 0.27 -6.38
C GLU A 41 -8.65 0.95 -5.07
N HIS A 42 -9.27 0.21 -4.16
CA HIS A 42 -9.63 0.74 -2.85
C HIS A 42 -8.40 1.20 -2.06
N PHE A 43 -7.33 0.42 -2.09
CA PHE A 43 -6.09 0.79 -1.43
C PHE A 43 -5.45 2.04 -2.06
N TYR A 44 -5.48 2.15 -3.38
CA TYR A 44 -5.09 3.37 -4.10
C TYR A 44 -5.91 4.59 -3.65
N LEU A 45 -7.24 4.46 -3.58
CA LEU A 45 -8.13 5.52 -3.14
C LEU A 45 -7.88 5.93 -1.69
N ILE A 46 -7.54 4.99 -0.81
CA ILE A 46 -7.14 5.31 0.57
C ILE A 46 -5.87 6.16 0.56
N LEU A 47 -4.83 5.75 -0.18
CA LEU A 47 -3.59 6.53 -0.29
C LEU A 47 -3.84 7.93 -0.86
N GLN A 48 -4.67 8.04 -1.89
CA GLN A 48 -5.07 9.31 -2.47
C GLN A 48 -5.81 10.19 -1.46
N ALA A 49 -6.82 9.64 -0.79
CA ALA A 49 -7.60 10.37 0.21
C ALA A 49 -6.76 10.84 1.39
N GLY A 50 -5.71 10.10 1.75
CA GLY A 50 -4.74 10.51 2.77
C GLY A 50 -3.88 11.70 2.34
N LEU A 51 -3.51 11.75 1.06
CA LEU A 51 -2.74 12.84 0.47
C LEU A 51 -3.57 14.09 0.19
N ASP A 52 -4.86 13.93 -0.09
CA ASP A 52 -5.77 15.04 -0.30
C ASP A 52 -5.83 15.94 0.96
N SER A 53 -5.79 17.25 0.75
CA SER A 53 -5.97 18.22 1.82
C SER A 53 -7.44 18.25 2.25
N ILE A 54 -7.69 18.50 3.55
CA ILE A 54 -9.04 18.68 4.10
C ILE A 54 -9.70 19.93 3.49
N GLU A 55 -8.91 20.99 3.30
CA GLU A 55 -9.27 22.21 2.58
C GLU A 55 -8.14 22.58 1.60
N PRO A 56 -8.40 23.31 0.50
CA PRO A 56 -7.35 23.72 -0.43
C PRO A 56 -6.21 24.47 0.29
N GLY A 57 -5.00 23.91 0.27
CA GLY A 57 -3.83 24.48 0.96
C GLY A 57 -3.66 24.05 2.42
N SER A 58 -4.55 23.21 2.97
CA SER A 58 -4.45 22.68 4.32
C SER A 58 -3.48 21.50 4.44
N ILE A 59 -3.25 21.07 5.69
CA ILE A 59 -2.53 19.82 5.98
C ILE A 59 -3.18 18.61 5.27
N PRO A 60 -2.37 17.62 4.86
CA PRO A 60 -2.88 16.37 4.31
C PRO A 60 -3.78 15.64 5.29
N ARG A 61 -4.82 14.96 4.80
CA ARG A 61 -5.77 14.22 5.65
C ARG A 61 -5.12 13.13 6.47
N PHE A 62 -4.02 12.53 6.02
CA PHE A 62 -3.32 11.50 6.78
C PHE A 62 -2.84 11.99 8.16
N LYS A 63 -2.70 13.31 8.38
CA LYS A 63 -2.36 13.87 9.69
C LYS A 63 -3.44 13.63 10.75
N SER A 64 -4.68 13.34 10.34
CA SER A 64 -5.76 12.99 11.27
C SER A 64 -5.88 11.47 11.50
N TRP A 65 -5.02 10.66 10.90
CA TRP A 65 -5.04 9.21 11.07
C TRP A 65 -4.23 8.80 12.29
N SER A 66 -4.61 7.69 12.92
CA SER A 66 -3.84 7.11 14.02
C SER A 66 -2.58 6.41 13.51
N ASP A 67 -1.56 6.28 14.37
CA ASP A 67 -0.33 5.55 14.04
C ASP A 67 -0.62 4.11 13.59
N SER A 68 -1.62 3.46 14.20
CA SER A 68 -2.06 2.12 13.80
C SER A 68 -2.61 2.06 12.38
N GLN A 69 -3.31 3.11 11.92
CA GLN A 69 -3.81 3.20 10.55
C GLN A 69 -2.64 3.40 9.57
N ILE A 70 -1.71 4.29 9.90
CA ILE A 70 -0.50 4.54 9.11
C ILE A 70 0.36 3.28 9.01
N LEU A 71 0.60 2.60 10.13
CA LEU A 71 1.38 1.37 10.19
C LEU A 71 0.72 0.26 9.38
N SER A 72 -0.60 0.11 9.46
CA SER A 72 -1.37 -0.87 8.69
C SER A 72 -1.25 -0.60 7.19
N LEU A 73 -1.36 0.66 6.78
CA LEU A 73 -1.19 1.10 5.40
C LEU A 73 0.23 0.80 4.89
N ALA A 74 1.25 1.15 5.67
CA ALA A 74 2.66 0.92 5.34
C ALA A 74 2.98 -0.58 5.25
N SER A 75 2.46 -1.39 6.17
CA SER A 75 2.63 -2.85 6.18
C SER A 75 2.01 -3.51 4.96
N LEU A 76 0.79 -3.12 4.59
CA LEU A 76 0.13 -3.59 3.38
C LEU A 76 0.90 -3.16 2.12
N GLY A 77 1.30 -1.89 2.05
CA GLY A 77 2.06 -1.35 0.93
C GLY A 77 3.43 -2.00 0.73
N SER A 78 4.13 -2.28 1.83
CA SER A 78 5.39 -3.04 1.83
C SER A 78 5.15 -4.47 1.34
N SER A 79 4.07 -5.11 1.77
CA SER A 79 3.73 -6.48 1.36
C SER A 79 3.36 -6.56 -0.12
N ILE A 80 2.56 -5.63 -0.64
CA ILE A 80 2.27 -5.48 -2.07
C ILE A 80 3.57 -5.31 -2.86
N SER A 81 4.43 -4.37 -2.45
CA SER A 81 5.70 -4.11 -3.13
C SER A 81 6.63 -5.32 -3.11
N SER A 82 6.58 -6.12 -2.03
CA SER A 82 7.35 -7.36 -1.91
C SER A 82 6.87 -8.45 -2.86
N VAL A 83 5.55 -8.66 -2.98
CA VAL A 83 4.96 -9.68 -3.86
C VAL A 83 5.27 -9.38 -5.32
N PHE A 84 5.21 -8.11 -5.72
CA PHE A 84 5.40 -7.70 -7.12
C PHE A 84 6.85 -7.35 -7.50
N ARG A 85 7.80 -7.44 -6.56
CA ARG A 85 9.19 -6.98 -6.76
C ARG A 85 9.91 -7.66 -7.92
N SER A 86 9.58 -8.91 -8.21
CA SER A 86 10.24 -9.72 -9.25
C SER A 86 9.69 -9.48 -10.65
N LEU A 87 8.61 -8.71 -10.79
CA LEU A 87 7.99 -8.42 -12.08
C LEU A 87 8.57 -7.17 -12.72
N SER A 88 8.71 -7.18 -14.05
CA SER A 88 9.01 -5.96 -14.79
C SER A 88 7.79 -5.07 -14.90
N VAL A 89 8.00 -3.76 -15.08
CA VAL A 89 6.89 -2.79 -15.22
C VAL A 89 5.96 -3.14 -16.38
N ASP A 90 6.49 -3.68 -17.48
CA ASP A 90 5.70 -4.10 -18.64
C ASP A 90 4.80 -5.32 -18.37
N GLN A 91 5.12 -6.09 -17.33
CA GLN A 91 4.32 -7.25 -16.90
C GLN A 91 3.25 -6.87 -15.87
N LEU A 92 3.43 -5.75 -15.17
CA LEU A 92 2.52 -5.31 -14.12
C LEU A 92 1.21 -4.76 -14.69
N GLU A 93 0.11 -5.10 -14.03
CA GLU A 93 -1.15 -4.44 -14.31
C GLU A 93 -1.07 -2.95 -13.94
N PRO A 94 -1.71 -2.04 -14.72
CA PRO A 94 -1.64 -0.60 -14.50
C PRO A 94 -1.98 -0.17 -13.07
N ILE A 95 -2.92 -0.87 -12.43
CA ILE A 95 -3.34 -0.56 -11.06
C ILE A 95 -2.23 -0.81 -10.03
N ILE A 96 -1.40 -1.85 -10.22
CA ILE A 96 -0.28 -2.14 -9.31
C ILE A 96 0.75 -1.01 -9.41
N VAL A 97 1.08 -0.59 -10.65
CA VAL A 97 2.00 0.52 -10.88
C VAL A 97 1.47 1.81 -10.25
N ALA A 98 0.18 2.09 -10.41
CA ALA A 98 -0.48 3.25 -9.81
C ALA A 98 -0.42 3.22 -8.27
N VAL A 99 -0.72 2.07 -7.65
CA VAL A 99 -0.60 1.85 -6.21
C VAL A 99 0.83 2.10 -5.73
N THR A 100 1.84 1.47 -6.35
CA THR A 100 3.25 1.61 -5.95
C THR A 100 3.71 3.07 -6.04
N ARG A 101 3.38 3.77 -7.12
CA ARG A 101 3.71 5.19 -7.28
C ARG A 101 3.04 6.05 -6.20
N LYS A 102 1.76 5.81 -5.95
CA LYS A 102 1.00 6.54 -4.93
C LYS A 102 1.53 6.26 -3.51
N LEU A 103 2.02 5.06 -3.25
CA LEU A 103 2.68 4.68 -2.00
C LEU A 103 3.98 5.45 -1.76
N VAL A 104 4.81 5.59 -2.81
CA VAL A 104 6.03 6.41 -2.74
C VAL A 104 5.67 7.86 -2.46
N GLU A 105 4.69 8.42 -3.17
CA GLU A 105 4.22 9.79 -2.94
C GLU A 105 3.70 9.98 -1.50
N PHE A 106 2.87 9.05 -1.01
CA PHE A 106 2.38 9.03 0.37
C PHE A 106 3.53 9.02 1.37
N THR A 107 4.51 8.15 1.16
CA THR A 107 5.66 8.00 2.07
C THR A 107 6.50 9.28 2.10
N VAL A 108 6.81 9.86 0.94
CA VAL A 108 7.56 11.13 0.87
C VAL A 108 6.81 12.24 1.61
N ARG A 109 5.51 12.39 1.33
CA ARG A 109 4.68 13.43 1.97
C ARG A 109 4.50 13.22 3.47
N PHE A 110 4.39 11.96 3.90
CA PHE A 110 4.39 11.60 5.31
C PHE A 110 5.69 12.03 5.95
N LEU A 111 6.85 11.64 5.41
CA LEU A 111 8.16 12.01 5.94
C LEU A 111 8.40 13.53 5.98
N GLU A 112 7.99 14.27 4.95
CA GLU A 112 8.12 15.74 4.88
C GLU A 112 7.31 16.47 5.95
N LYS A 113 6.17 15.91 6.34
CA LYS A 113 5.23 16.53 7.28
C LYS A 113 5.31 15.91 8.66
N SER A 114 5.93 14.75 8.82
CA SER A 114 6.11 14.12 10.11
C SER A 114 7.04 14.97 10.95
N ASP A 115 6.50 15.48 12.05
CA ASP A 115 7.28 16.04 13.12
C ASP A 115 7.97 14.85 13.77
N PHE A 116 9.10 14.43 13.21
CA PHE A 116 10.01 13.52 13.87
C PHE A 116 10.49 14.23 15.14
N SER A 117 9.69 14.12 16.20
CA SER A 117 10.11 14.43 17.55
C SER A 117 11.38 13.63 17.77
N SER A 118 12.50 14.34 17.86
CA SER A 118 13.83 13.78 18.05
C SER A 118 13.99 12.98 19.35
N ASP A 119 12.93 12.90 20.18
CA ASP A 119 13.00 12.37 21.54
C ASP A 119 12.65 10.88 21.66
N ASP A 120 12.09 10.22 20.64
CA ASP A 120 11.61 8.83 20.78
C ASP A 120 12.60 7.74 20.33
N LEU A 121 13.85 8.12 20.03
CA LEU A 121 14.98 7.19 19.85
C LEU A 121 15.68 6.87 21.17
N SER A 122 14.96 6.85 22.29
CA SER A 122 15.43 6.11 23.47
C SER A 122 15.32 4.61 23.18
N LEU A 123 16.27 4.09 22.40
CA LEU A 123 16.65 2.69 22.43
C LEU A 123 17.01 2.37 23.88
N GLN A 124 16.07 1.79 24.62
CA GLN A 124 16.40 1.11 25.86
C GLN A 124 17.24 -0.11 25.48
N VAL A 125 18.54 -0.02 25.77
CA VAL A 125 19.51 -1.11 25.73
C VAL A 125 19.29 -2.02 26.93
#